data_AF-A0A142FLW9-F1
#
_entry.id   AF-A0A142FLW9-F1
#
_cell.length_a   1.000
_cell.length_b   1.000
_cell.length_c   1.000
_cell.angle_alpha   90.00
_cell.angle_beta   90.00
_cell.angle_gamma   90.00
#
_symmetry.space_group_name_H-M   'P 1'
#
loop_
_entity.id
_entity.type
_entity.pdbx_description
1 polymer ?
#
loop_
_entity_poly.entity_id
_entity_poly.type
_entity_poly.pdbx_seq_one_letter_code
_entity_poly.pdbx_strand_id
1 'polypeptide(L)'
;MHRFHALALSSPVLVFAFLELTTSLNSIYTASMGLLAGAISTVICRVDLLDGAIKGAAIFSLFYFVFFSAMNWSHPNFVDLYWNNEAISGFRVFGVPVEELLFAATLGALWSNFYEHRYWQSRV
;
A
#
# COMPACT_ATOMS: atom_id res chain seq x y z
N MET A 1 -12.79 21.55 -3.04
CA MET A 1 -12.49 20.10 -3.10
C MET A 1 -12.93 19.31 -1.86
N HIS A 2 -13.88 19.78 -1.05
CA HIS A 2 -14.35 19.03 0.12
C HIS A 2 -15.43 17.98 -0.19
N ARG A 3 -16.17 18.07 -1.28
CA ARG A 3 -17.25 17.10 -1.57
C ARG A 3 -16.79 15.66 -1.84
N PHE A 4 -15.49 15.45 -2.10
CA PHE A 4 -14.97 14.19 -2.59
C PHE A 4 -14.19 13.35 -1.57
N HIS A 5 -14.10 13.74 -0.28
CA HIS A 5 -13.32 12.95 0.68
C HIS A 5 -13.85 11.53 0.86
N ALA A 6 -15.17 11.37 0.89
CA ALA A 6 -15.80 10.04 0.96
C ALA A 6 -15.45 9.19 -0.26
N LEU A 7 -15.41 9.79 -1.46
CA LEU A 7 -15.02 9.11 -2.70
C LEU A 7 -13.53 8.77 -2.71
N ALA A 8 -12.67 9.67 -2.23
CA ALA A 8 -11.23 9.43 -2.10
C ALA A 8 -10.92 8.32 -1.10
N LEU A 9 -11.67 8.21 0.00
CA LEU A 9 -11.52 7.13 0.97
C LEU A 9 -12.10 5.79 0.50
N SER A 10 -13.11 5.80 -0.38
CA SER A 10 -13.69 4.57 -0.93
C SER A 10 -12.96 4.05 -2.17
N SER A 11 -12.22 4.90 -2.88
CA SER A 11 -11.50 4.53 -4.10
C SER A 11 -10.57 3.30 -3.97
N PRO A 12 -9.80 3.08 -2.88
CA PRO A 12 -8.95 1.89 -2.82
C PRO A 12 -9.76 0.59 -2.83
N VAL A 13 -10.90 0.56 -2.15
CA VAL A 13 -11.79 -0.62 -2.12
C VAL A 13 -12.47 -0.81 -3.48
N LEU A 14 -12.94 0.28 -4.10
CA LEU A 14 -13.60 0.21 -5.41
C LEU A 14 -12.64 -0.27 -6.51
N VAL A 15 -11.41 0.25 -6.53
CA VAL A 15 -10.40 -0.15 -7.51
C VAL A 15 -9.94 -1.58 -7.26
N PHE A 16 -9.69 -1.95 -5.99
CA PHE A 16 -9.37 -3.34 -5.64
C PHE A 16 -10.46 -4.31 -6.10
N ALA A 17 -11.73 -4.07 -5.72
CA ALA A 17 -12.84 -4.93 -6.09
C ALA A 17 -13.02 -5.02 -7.61
N PHE A 18 -12.89 -3.90 -8.33
CA PHE A 18 -12.94 -3.90 -9.78
C PHE A 18 -11.83 -4.77 -10.39
N LEU A 19 -10.57 -4.61 -9.94
CA LEU A 19 -9.45 -5.37 -10.47
C LEU A 19 -9.53 -6.86 -10.12
N GLU A 20 -9.91 -7.20 -8.89
CA GLU A 20 -10.03 -8.60 -8.46
C GLU A 20 -11.16 -9.34 -9.21
N LEU A 21 -12.23 -8.63 -9.60
CA LEU A 21 -13.36 -9.21 -10.33
C LEU A 21 -13.15 -9.27 -11.85
N THR A 22 -12.25 -8.46 -12.40
CA THR A 22 -12.06 -8.33 -13.86
C THR A 22 -10.73 -8.86 -14.36
N THR A 23 -9.78 -9.12 -13.48
CA THR A 23 -8.43 -9.59 -13.84
C THR A 23 -8.09 -10.89 -13.12
N SER A 24 -7.13 -11.64 -13.65
CA SER A 24 -6.56 -12.82 -13.00
C SER A 24 -5.21 -12.53 -12.35
N LEU A 25 -4.95 -11.25 -12.02
CA LEU A 25 -3.71 -10.84 -11.35
C LEU A 25 -3.68 -11.40 -9.93
N ASN A 26 -2.49 -11.70 -9.43
CA ASN A 26 -2.34 -12.05 -8.02
C ASN A 26 -2.83 -10.89 -7.13
N SER A 27 -3.54 -11.23 -6.05
CA SER A 27 -4.18 -10.26 -5.16
C SER A 27 -3.21 -9.24 -4.55
N ILE A 28 -1.90 -9.52 -4.46
CA ILE A 28 -0.90 -8.53 -4.01
C ILE A 28 -0.78 -7.35 -4.96
N TYR A 29 -0.93 -7.57 -6.27
CA TYR A 29 -0.88 -6.52 -7.28
C TYR A 29 -2.18 -5.72 -7.28
N THR A 30 -3.34 -6.38 -7.28
CA THR A 30 -4.64 -5.70 -7.27
C THR A 30 -4.83 -4.89 -5.98
N ALA A 31 -4.40 -5.41 -4.83
CA ALA A 31 -4.39 -4.70 -3.55
C ALA A 31 -3.45 -3.48 -3.60
N SER A 32 -2.21 -3.65 -4.06
CA SER A 32 -1.26 -2.54 -4.19
C SER A 32 -1.75 -1.44 -5.13
N MET A 33 -2.37 -1.81 -6.27
CA MET A 33 -2.98 -0.87 -7.20
C MET A 33 -4.18 -0.15 -6.60
N GLY A 34 -5.04 -0.85 -5.85
CA GLY A 34 -6.13 -0.24 -5.10
C GLY A 34 -5.63 0.77 -4.08
N LEU A 35 -4.67 0.38 -3.24
CA LEU A 35 -4.05 1.25 -2.23
C LEU A 35 -3.38 2.48 -2.88
N LEU A 36 -2.65 2.29 -3.98
CA LEU A 36 -2.05 3.39 -4.73
C LEU A 36 -3.11 4.35 -5.29
N ALA A 37 -4.19 3.83 -5.87
CA ALA A 37 -5.29 4.65 -6.36
C ALA A 37 -5.97 5.44 -5.22
N GLY A 38 -6.08 4.86 -4.02
CA GLY A 38 -6.49 5.55 -2.79
C GLY A 38 -5.52 6.66 -2.39
N ALA A 39 -4.23 6.36 -2.32
CA ALA A 39 -3.20 7.35 -1.98
C ALA A 39 -3.22 8.53 -2.97
N ILE A 40 -3.29 8.25 -4.28
CA ILE A 40 -3.42 9.28 -5.32
C ILE A 40 -4.71 10.07 -5.15
N SER A 41 -5.85 9.42 -4.95
CA SER A 41 -7.15 10.10 -4.80
C SER A 41 -7.17 11.02 -3.57
N THR A 42 -6.59 10.59 -2.45
CA THR A 42 -6.49 11.40 -1.23
C THR A 42 -5.55 12.61 -1.42
N VAL A 43 -4.42 12.44 -2.12
CA VAL A 43 -3.51 13.54 -2.44
C VAL A 43 -4.14 14.52 -3.45
N ILE A 44 -4.85 14.03 -4.48
CA ILE A 44 -5.56 14.91 -5.42
C ILE A 44 -6.64 15.73 -4.69
N CYS A 45 -7.31 15.14 -3.70
CA CYS A 45 -8.30 15.85 -2.87
C CYS A 45 -7.66 16.89 -1.95
N ARG A 46 -6.46 16.61 -1.41
CA ARG A 46 -5.69 17.44 -0.47
C ARG A 46 -4.18 17.33 -0.76
N VAL A 47 -3.69 18.18 -1.67
CA VAL A 47 -2.29 18.14 -2.14
C VAL A 47 -1.27 18.42 -1.03
N ASP A 48 -1.65 19.17 0.00
CA ASP A 48 -0.83 19.41 1.18
C ASP A 48 -0.48 18.14 1.96
N LEU A 49 -1.23 17.04 1.77
CA LEU A 49 -0.95 15.75 2.39
C LEU A 49 0.08 14.91 1.62
N LEU A 50 0.60 15.39 0.49
CA LEU A 50 1.62 14.69 -0.30
C LEU A 50 2.86 14.35 0.53
N ASP A 51 3.33 15.29 1.36
CA ASP A 51 4.47 15.08 2.24
C ASP A 51 4.19 13.98 3.27
N GLY A 52 2.97 13.96 3.83
CA GLY A 52 2.50 12.89 4.70
C GLY A 52 2.48 11.53 4.00
N ALA A 53 1.99 11.47 2.76
CA ALA A 53 1.97 10.26 1.94
C ALA A 53 3.37 9.72 1.64
N ILE A 54 4.31 10.58 1.25
CA ILE A 54 5.70 10.18 0.96
C ILE A 54 6.37 9.65 2.23
N LYS A 55 6.21 10.36 3.37
CA LYS A 55 6.74 9.91 4.66
C LYS A 55 6.11 8.59 5.11
N GLY A 56 4.79 8.45 4.97
CA GLY A 56 4.06 7.24 5.28
C GLY A 56 4.56 6.04 4.47
N ALA A 57 4.72 6.22 3.16
CA ALA A 57 5.30 5.21 2.26
C ALA A 57 6.70 4.81 2.71
N ALA A 58 7.60 5.79 2.90
CA ALA A 58 8.99 5.53 3.26
C ALA A 58 9.12 4.83 4.62
N ILE A 59 8.42 5.30 5.65
CA ILE A 59 8.46 4.73 7.00
C ILE A 59 7.93 3.30 6.99
N PHE A 60 6.78 3.06 6.36
CA PHE A 60 6.16 1.73 6.38
C PHE A 60 6.93 0.73 5.51
N SER A 61 7.44 1.15 4.35
CA SER A 61 8.35 0.32 3.54
C SER A 61 9.64 -0.02 4.29
N LEU A 62 10.26 0.93 5.00
CA LEU A 62 11.45 0.66 5.80
C LEU A 62 11.14 -0.32 6.93
N PHE A 63 10.03 -0.14 7.62
CA PHE A 63 9.57 -1.05 8.66
C PHE A 63 9.39 -2.47 8.13
N TYR A 64 8.68 -2.64 7.01
CA TYR A 64 8.49 -3.94 6.36
C TYR A 64 9.82 -4.55 5.88
N PHE A 65 10.66 -3.74 5.25
CA PHE A 65 11.96 -4.20 4.77
C PHE A 65 12.83 -4.73 5.92
N VAL A 66 12.92 -4.00 7.03
CA VAL A 66 13.68 -4.43 8.21
C VAL A 66 13.07 -5.70 8.82
N PHE A 67 11.74 -5.74 8.94
CA PHE A 67 11.03 -6.90 9.47
C PHE A 67 11.29 -8.16 8.63
N PHE A 68 11.08 -8.12 7.32
CA PHE A 68 11.31 -9.26 6.44
C PHE A 68 12.79 -9.65 6.35
N SER A 69 13.70 -8.68 6.38
CA SER A 69 15.14 -8.95 6.42
C SER A 69 15.54 -9.69 7.70
N ALA A 70 15.00 -9.27 8.85
CA ALA A 70 15.23 -9.95 10.12
C ALA A 70 14.61 -11.35 10.15
N MET A 71 13.43 -11.53 9.57
CA MET A 71 12.79 -12.84 9.40
C MET A 71 13.65 -13.76 8.55
N ASN A 72 14.11 -13.30 7.38
CA ASN A 72 14.95 -14.10 6.49
C ASN A 72 16.33 -14.41 7.11
N TRP A 73 16.87 -13.53 7.94
CA TRP A 73 18.11 -13.78 8.68
C TRP A 73 17.92 -14.83 9.78
N SER A 74 16.82 -14.76 10.55
CA SER A 74 16.53 -15.71 11.63
C SER A 74 16.08 -17.08 11.12
N HIS A 75 15.36 -17.12 10.00
CA HIS A 75 14.82 -18.33 9.37
C HIS A 75 15.13 -18.29 7.87
N PRO A 76 16.27 -18.87 7.46
CA PRO A 76 16.64 -18.94 6.05
C PRO A 76 15.53 -19.60 5.22
N ASN A 77 15.28 -19.08 4.02
CA ASN A 77 14.24 -19.54 3.08
C ASN A 77 12.78 -19.28 3.54
N PHE A 78 12.56 -18.43 4.55
CA PHE A 78 11.20 -18.08 5.00
C PHE A 78 10.28 -17.67 3.84
N VAL A 79 10.76 -16.79 2.96
CA VAL A 79 9.99 -16.33 1.79
C VAL A 79 9.75 -17.46 0.79
N ASP A 80 10.70 -18.36 0.58
CA ASP A 80 10.53 -19.49 -0.33
C ASP A 80 9.48 -20.49 0.17
N LEU A 81 9.38 -20.67 1.48
CA LEU A 81 8.47 -21.62 2.11
C LEU A 81 7.03 -21.12 2.21
N TYR A 82 6.84 -19.81 2.38
CA TYR A 82 5.52 -19.25 2.71
C TYR A 82 4.93 -18.34 1.64
N TRP A 83 5.74 -17.80 0.71
CA TRP A 83 5.20 -17.03 -0.43
C TRP A 83 4.97 -17.95 -1.62
N ASN A 84 3.86 -17.71 -2.33
CA ASN A 84 3.62 -18.33 -3.63
C ASN A 84 4.47 -17.61 -4.69
N ASN A 85 5.73 -18.02 -4.79
CA ASN A 85 6.74 -17.41 -5.66
C ASN A 85 6.41 -17.52 -7.15
N GLU A 86 5.63 -18.52 -7.57
CA GLU A 86 5.17 -18.66 -8.95
C GLU A 86 4.13 -17.60 -9.34
N ALA A 87 3.44 -17.03 -8.35
CA ALA A 87 2.38 -16.05 -8.57
C ALA A 87 2.85 -14.59 -8.41
N ILE A 88 4.15 -14.37 -8.20
CA ILE A 88 4.80 -13.05 -8.14
C ILE A 88 6.03 -13.02 -9.05
N SER A 89 6.70 -11.88 -9.20
CA SER A 89 7.78 -11.71 -10.19
C SER A 89 9.06 -12.48 -9.89
N GLY A 90 9.25 -12.93 -8.65
CA GLY A 90 10.49 -13.55 -8.18
C GLY A 90 11.63 -12.57 -7.88
N PHE A 91 11.48 -11.26 -8.14
CA PHE A 91 12.49 -10.27 -7.78
C PHE A 91 12.52 -10.01 -6.28
N ARG A 92 13.74 -9.94 -5.71
CA ARG A 92 13.96 -9.75 -4.28
C ARG A 92 15.04 -8.73 -3.97
N VAL A 93 14.85 -7.99 -2.89
CA VAL A 93 15.84 -7.05 -2.32
C VAL A 93 16.19 -7.55 -0.92
N PHE A 94 17.44 -8.02 -0.71
CA PHE A 94 17.87 -8.68 0.53
C PHE A 94 16.97 -9.83 1.01
N GLY A 95 16.37 -10.56 0.06
CA GLY A 95 15.45 -11.66 0.33
C GLY A 95 13.98 -11.25 0.49
N VAL A 96 13.68 -9.94 0.51
CA VAL A 96 12.30 -9.43 0.58
C VAL A 96 11.71 -9.29 -0.82
N PRO A 97 10.52 -9.86 -1.12
CA PRO A 97 9.84 -9.67 -2.40
C PRO A 97 9.56 -8.20 -2.70
N VAL A 98 9.76 -7.77 -3.95
CA VAL A 98 9.49 -6.38 -4.35
C VAL A 98 8.02 -6.03 -4.26
N GLU A 99 7.12 -6.98 -4.51
CA GLU A 99 5.67 -6.83 -4.37
C GLU A 99 5.26 -6.51 -2.94
N GLU A 100 5.95 -7.09 -1.96
CA GLU A 100 5.70 -6.84 -0.54
C GLU A 100 6.11 -5.41 -0.16
N LEU A 101 7.22 -4.93 -0.72
CA LEU A 101 7.66 -3.55 -0.54
C LEU A 101 6.74 -2.55 -1.23
N LEU A 102 6.20 -2.91 -2.40
CA LEU A 102 5.19 -2.12 -3.11
C LEU A 102 3.88 -2.05 -2.32
N PHE A 103 3.41 -3.17 -1.79
CA PHE A 103 2.24 -3.23 -0.92
C PHE A 103 2.46 -2.35 0.31
N ALA A 104 3.61 -2.47 0.98
CA ALA A 104 3.95 -1.64 2.12
C ALA A 104 3.98 -0.14 1.76
N ALA A 105 4.64 0.23 0.66
CA ALA A 105 4.73 1.63 0.25
C ALA A 105 3.34 2.25 0.02
N THR A 106 2.48 1.53 -0.72
CA THR A 106 1.15 2.01 -1.09
C THR A 106 0.19 2.04 0.10
N LEU A 107 0.27 1.07 1.01
CA LEU A 107 -0.48 1.09 2.27
C LEU A 107 -0.04 2.27 3.14
N GLY A 108 1.27 2.45 3.32
CA GLY A 108 1.84 3.55 4.09
C GLY A 108 1.41 4.92 3.56
N ALA A 109 1.43 5.10 2.24
CA ALA A 109 1.01 6.34 1.57
C ALA A 109 -0.48 6.66 1.77
N LEU A 110 -1.36 5.64 1.70
CA LEU A 110 -2.79 5.83 1.92
C LEU A 110 -3.09 6.08 3.41
N TRP A 111 -2.51 5.27 4.30
CA TRP A 111 -2.85 5.26 5.71
C TRP A 111 -2.48 6.57 6.42
N SER A 112 -1.36 7.19 6.04
CA SER A 112 -0.95 8.50 6.55
C SER A 112 -2.01 9.59 6.30
N ASN A 113 -2.79 9.46 5.22
CA ASN A 113 -3.77 10.47 4.81
C ASN A 113 -5.18 10.18 5.35
N PHE A 114 -5.41 8.97 5.86
CA PHE A 114 -6.75 8.49 6.23
C PHE A 114 -7.37 9.33 7.34
N TYR A 115 -6.60 9.62 8.40
CA TYR A 115 -7.08 10.39 9.56
C TYR A 115 -7.56 11.79 9.16
N GLU A 116 -6.77 12.50 8.35
CA GLU A 116 -7.08 13.85 7.89
C GLU A 116 -8.37 13.91 7.05
N HIS A 117 -8.61 12.90 6.21
CA HIS A 117 -9.84 12.81 5.43
C HIS A 117 -11.05 12.40 6.29
N ARG A 118 -10.87 11.46 7.23
CA ARG A 118 -11.96 10.96 8.08
C ARG A 118 -12.48 11.99 9.07
N TYR A 119 -11.60 12.87 9.56
CA TYR A 119 -11.87 13.82 10.62
C TYR A 119 -11.77 15.28 10.16
N TRP A 120 -11.91 15.55 8.85
CA TRP A 120 -11.85 16.91 8.33
C TRP A 120 -12.81 17.84 9.09
N GLN A 121 -14.08 17.44 9.27
CA GLN A 121 -15.13 18.33 9.80
C GLN A 121 -14.99 18.59 11.29
N SER A 122 -14.29 17.73 12.02
CA SER A 122 -14.09 17.84 13.46
C SER A 122 -12.94 18.76 13.85
N ARG A 123 -12.20 19.32 12.88
CA ARG A 123 -11.24 20.40 13.12
C ARG A 123 -11.93 21.75 12.87
N VAL A 124 -12.76 22.15 13.83
CA VAL A 124 -13.22 23.54 14.02
C VAL A 124 -12.55 24.05 15.29
#